data_AF-A0A949CGA2-F1
#
_entry.id   AF-A0A949CGA2-F1
#
_cell.length_a   1.000
_cell.length_b   1.000
_cell.length_c   1.000
_cell.angle_alpha   90.00
_cell.angle_beta   90.00
_cell.angle_gamma   90.00
#
_symmetry.space_group_name_H-M   'P 1'
#
loop_
_entity.id
_entity.type
_entity.pdbx_description
1 polymer ?
#
loop_
_entity_poly.entity_id
_entity_poly.type
_entity_poly.pdbx_seq_one_letter_code
_entity_poly.pdbx_strand_id
1 'polypeptide(L)'
;MLLISSCSMKKKALMHTEISCLGKPAVLVRYTYLEEVKASIKKNYLNKQRLKTTEDYSVIYASGGRSVKIQGVSPEKILECSLREIPVLRPDKNIVKYTDY
;
A
#
# COMPACT_ATOMS: atom_id res chain seq x y z
N MET A 1 12.73 11.13 43.85
CA MET A 1 12.89 9.94 42.99
C MET A 1 12.26 10.25 41.63
N LEU A 2 13.09 10.47 40.61
CA LEU A 2 12.65 10.73 39.23
C LEU A 2 12.57 9.39 38.48
N LEU A 3 11.35 8.92 38.23
CA LEU A 3 11.08 7.78 37.34
C LEU A 3 11.17 8.26 35.89
N ILE A 4 12.38 8.17 35.31
CA ILE A 4 12.57 8.39 33.88
C ILE A 4 12.07 7.13 33.17
N SER A 5 10.78 7.12 32.82
CA SER A 5 10.21 6.10 31.93
C SER A 5 10.82 6.32 30.54
N SER A 6 11.90 5.59 30.24
CA SER A 6 12.42 5.52 28.87
C SER A 6 11.41 4.73 28.04
N CYS A 7 10.49 5.45 27.38
CA CYS A 7 9.64 4.86 26.36
C CYS A 7 10.54 4.54 25.16
N SER A 8 11.16 3.36 25.17
CA SER A 8 11.94 2.86 24.04
C SER A 8 10.95 2.53 22.94
N MET A 9 10.61 3.52 22.11
CA MET A 9 9.83 3.31 20.90
C MET A 9 10.65 2.37 20.01
N LYS A 10 10.33 1.06 20.06
CA LYS A 10 10.84 0.08 19.10
C LYS A 10 10.59 0.66 17.71
N LYS A 11 11.67 1.07 17.04
CA LYS A 11 11.61 1.50 15.64
C LYS A 11 11.07 0.31 14.86
N LYS A 12 9.80 0.37 14.42
CA LYS A 12 9.26 -0.62 13.49
C LYS A 12 10.17 -0.60 12.26
N ALA A 13 10.61 -1.78 11.82
CA ALA A 13 11.38 -1.91 10.60
C ALA A 13 10.56 -1.34 9.44
N LEU A 14 11.22 -0.59 8.55
CA LEU A 14 10.58 -0.11 7.34
C LEU A 14 10.16 -1.32 6.49
N MET A 15 8.92 -1.30 6.03
CA MET A 15 8.35 -2.33 5.15
C MET A 15 7.94 -1.71 3.82
N HIS A 16 8.07 -2.48 2.75
CA HIS A 16 7.31 -2.31 1.52
C HIS A 16 6.11 -3.25 1.55
N THR A 17 5.06 -2.91 0.80
CA THR A 17 3.96 -3.84 0.54
C THR A 17 3.88 -4.11 -0.96
N GLU A 18 3.94 -5.37 -1.33
CA GLU A 18 3.72 -5.83 -2.70
C GLU A 18 2.27 -6.22 -2.90
N ILE A 19 1.70 -5.79 -4.02
CA ILE A 19 0.33 -6.09 -4.47
C ILE A 19 0.44 -6.90 -5.76
N SER A 20 -0.04 -8.13 -5.74
CA SER A 20 0.01 -9.05 -6.88
C SER A 20 -1.39 -9.45 -7.31
N CYS A 21 -1.79 -9.02 -8.51
CA CYS A 21 -3.10 -9.30 -9.09
C CYS A 21 -2.95 -10.27 -10.29
N LEU A 22 -3.92 -11.16 -10.49
CA LEU A 22 -3.87 -12.13 -11.59
C LEU A 22 -3.78 -11.43 -12.95
N GLY A 23 -2.81 -11.83 -13.78
CA GLY A 23 -2.61 -11.27 -15.12
C GLY A 23 -2.06 -9.84 -15.16
N LYS A 24 -1.57 -9.31 -14.03
CA LYS A 24 -0.95 -7.98 -13.94
C LYS A 24 0.45 -8.07 -13.33
N PRO A 25 1.37 -7.16 -13.67
CA PRO A 25 2.63 -7.03 -12.96
C PRO A 25 2.41 -6.75 -11.47
N ALA A 26 3.29 -7.26 -10.62
CA ALA A 26 3.28 -6.94 -9.20
C ALA A 26 3.61 -5.46 -8.99
N VAL A 27 2.89 -4.81 -8.07
CA VAL A 27 3.06 -3.39 -7.73
C VAL A 27 3.64 -3.28 -6.34
N LEU A 28 4.79 -2.59 -6.22
CA LEU A 28 5.42 -2.35 -4.93
C LEU A 28 5.06 -0.96 -4.39
N VAL A 29 4.29 -0.94 -3.29
CA VAL A 29 4.01 0.27 -2.51
C VAL A 29 5.12 0.44 -1.48
N ARG A 30 5.98 1.44 -1.69
CA ARG A 30 7.21 1.59 -0.91
C ARG A 30 6.93 2.22 0.46
N TYR A 31 7.63 1.78 1.51
CA TYR A 31 7.58 2.41 2.84
C TYR A 31 6.15 2.50 3.37
N THR A 32 5.43 1.39 3.27
CA THR A 32 4.00 1.30 3.62
C THR A 32 3.75 -0.11 4.13
N TYR A 33 3.09 -0.18 5.28
CA TYR A 33 2.75 -1.44 5.91
C TYR A 33 1.53 -2.05 5.24
N LEU A 34 1.42 -3.38 5.32
CA LEU A 34 0.32 -4.11 4.71
C LEU A 34 -1.05 -3.66 5.22
N GLU A 35 -1.15 -3.36 6.52
CA GLU A 35 -2.40 -2.91 7.12
C GLU A 35 -2.83 -1.52 6.60
N GLU A 36 -1.89 -0.64 6.27
CA GLU A 36 -2.19 0.65 5.63
C GLU A 36 -2.73 0.44 4.21
N VAL A 37 -2.11 -0.45 3.44
CA VAL A 37 -2.56 -0.81 2.09
C VAL A 37 -3.95 -1.43 2.13
N LYS A 38 -4.21 -2.40 3.03
CA LYS A 38 -5.52 -3.01 3.21
C LYS A 38 -6.59 -1.99 3.57
N ALA A 39 -6.29 -1.07 4.49
CA ALA A 39 -7.20 0.00 4.88
C ALA A 39 -7.52 0.92 3.69
N SER A 40 -6.52 1.27 2.88
CA SER A 40 -6.72 2.05 1.67
C SER A 40 -7.57 1.32 0.63
N ILE A 41 -7.30 0.03 0.38
CA ILE A 41 -8.07 -0.80 -0.54
C ILE A 41 -9.55 -0.81 -0.13
N LYS A 42 -9.81 -1.09 1.15
CA LYS A 42 -11.18 -1.13 1.69
C LYS A 42 -11.87 0.22 1.56
N LYS A 43 -11.18 1.32 1.86
CA LYS A 43 -11.73 2.68 1.71
C LYS A 43 -12.08 2.98 0.26
N ASN A 44 -11.21 2.61 -0.69
CA ASN A 44 -11.45 2.83 -2.11
C ASN A 44 -12.67 2.04 -2.60
N TYR A 45 -12.76 0.76 -2.23
CA TYR A 45 -13.94 -0.06 -2.53
C TYR A 45 -15.24 0.54 -1.99
N LEU A 46 -15.26 0.96 -0.72
CA LEU A 46 -16.44 1.59 -0.11
C LEU A 46 -16.80 2.92 -0.79
N ASN A 47 -15.80 3.71 -1.19
CA ASN A 47 -16.03 4.96 -1.92
C ASN A 47 -16.65 4.69 -3.29
N LYS A 48 -16.15 3.71 -4.05
CA LYS A 48 -16.74 3.30 -5.33
C LYS A 48 -18.19 2.84 -5.15
N GLN A 49 -18.47 2.02 -4.14
CA GLN A 49 -19.84 1.59 -3.82
C GLN A 49 -20.76 2.78 -3.49
N ARG A 50 -20.27 3.76 -2.72
CA ARG A 50 -21.03 4.96 -2.35
C ARG A 50 -21.28 5.89 -3.53
N LEU A 51 -20.26 6.10 -4.37
CA LEU A 51 -20.30 7.05 -5.48
C LEU A 51 -20.84 6.43 -6.78
N LYS A 52 -21.00 5.10 -6.82
CA LYS A 52 -21.47 4.32 -7.97
C LYS A 52 -20.66 4.61 -9.25
N THR A 53 -19.35 4.75 -9.10
CA THR A 53 -18.45 5.04 -10.22
C THR A 53 -18.12 3.77 -11.02
N THR A 54 -17.75 3.96 -12.29
CA THR A 54 -17.42 2.88 -13.25
C THR A 54 -15.92 2.71 -13.47
N GLU A 55 -15.09 3.32 -12.62
CA GLU A 55 -13.63 3.31 -12.74
C GLU A 55 -13.06 1.89 -12.67
N ASP A 56 -12.15 1.62 -13.60
CA ASP A 56 -11.45 0.36 -13.81
C ASP A 56 -10.03 0.37 -13.21
N TYR A 57 -9.73 1.38 -12.38
CA TYR A 57 -8.46 1.53 -11.70
C TYR A 57 -8.67 1.61 -10.18
N SER A 58 -7.60 1.35 -9.44
CA SER A 58 -7.57 1.49 -7.99
C SER A 58 -6.48 2.46 -7.58
N VAL A 59 -6.76 3.26 -6.56
CA VAL A 59 -5.79 4.18 -5.96
C VAL A 59 -5.51 3.72 -4.53
N ILE A 60 -4.23 3.45 -4.25
CA ILE A 60 -3.74 3.07 -2.94
C ILE A 60 -3.06 4.27 -2.31
N TYR A 61 -3.65 4.79 -1.24
CA TYR A 61 -3.10 5.88 -0.44
C TYR A 61 -2.16 5.31 0.60
N ALA A 62 -0.92 5.78 0.57
CA ALA A 62 0.14 5.43 1.49
C ALA A 62 0.43 6.60 2.44
N SER A 63 1.10 6.29 3.55
CA SER A 63 1.55 7.29 4.51
C SER A 63 2.47 8.34 3.86
N GLY A 64 2.30 9.58 4.30
CA GLY A 64 3.02 10.75 3.77
C GLY A 64 2.37 11.39 2.54
N GLY A 65 1.06 11.17 2.32
CA GLY A 65 0.31 11.77 1.20
C GLY A 65 0.62 11.16 -0.17
N ARG A 66 1.35 10.05 -0.21
CA ARG A 66 1.71 9.34 -1.44
C ARG A 66 0.54 8.49 -1.90
N SER A 67 0.43 8.29 -3.20
CA SER A 67 -0.57 7.37 -3.75
C SER A 67 -0.01 6.57 -4.92
N VAL A 68 -0.50 5.35 -5.08
CA VAL A 68 -0.16 4.49 -6.21
C VAL A 68 -1.43 4.15 -6.95
N LYS A 69 -1.49 4.52 -8.23
CA LYS A 69 -2.58 4.16 -9.13
C LYS A 69 -2.26 2.85 -9.84
N ILE A 70 -3.18 1.89 -9.75
CA ILE A 70 -3.09 0.59 -10.41
C ILE A 70 -4.15 0.57 -11.51
N GLN A 71 -3.68 0.68 -12.76
CA GLN A 71 -4.53 0.76 -13.94
C GLN A 71 -5.08 -0.62 -14.33
N GLY A 72 -6.35 -0.65 -14.75
CA GLY A 72 -7.02 -1.89 -15.19
C GLY A 72 -7.25 -2.92 -14.09
N VAL A 73 -7.21 -2.48 -12.82
CA VAL A 73 -7.64 -3.25 -11.64
C VAL A 73 -8.61 -2.38 -10.86
N SER A 74 -9.89 -2.70 -10.90
CA SER A 74 -10.92 -1.94 -10.20
C SER A 74 -10.91 -2.19 -8.68
N PRO A 75 -11.52 -1.31 -7.86
CA PRO A 75 -11.53 -1.43 -6.41
C PRO A 75 -12.17 -2.72 -5.87
N GLU A 76 -13.06 -3.36 -6.62
CA GLU A 76 -13.58 -4.69 -6.31
C GLU A 76 -12.57 -5.80 -6.61
N LYS A 77 -11.86 -5.73 -7.75
CA LYS A 77 -10.86 -6.72 -8.14
C LYS A 77 -9.61 -6.66 -7.27
N ILE A 78 -9.25 -5.47 -6.79
CA ILE A 78 -8.05 -5.33 -5.95
C ILE A 78 -8.17 -6.04 -4.60
N LEU A 79 -9.40 -6.30 -4.12
CA LEU A 79 -9.65 -7.10 -2.92
C LEU A 79 -9.25 -8.56 -3.08
N GLU A 80 -9.21 -9.05 -4.32
CA GLU A 80 -8.84 -10.44 -4.66
C GLU A 80 -7.32 -10.59 -4.85
N CYS A 81 -6.56 -9.48 -4.87
CA CYS A 81 -5.13 -9.51 -5.08
C CYS A 81 -4.38 -10.03 -3.84
N SER A 82 -3.28 -10.74 -4.07
CA SER A 82 -2.37 -11.14 -3.00
C SER A 82 -1.57 -9.94 -2.51
N LEU A 83 -1.48 -9.79 -1.19
CA LEU A 83 -0.74 -8.72 -0.55
C LEU A 83 0.33 -9.32 0.35
N ARG A 84 1.57 -8.80 0.26
CA ARG A 84 2.71 -9.31 1.03
C ARG A 84 3.58 -8.17 1.54
N GLU A 85 3.97 -8.22 2.82
CA GLU A 85 5.00 -7.32 3.35
C GLU A 85 6.38 -7.81 2.95
N ILE A 86 7.23 -6.88 2.54
CA ILE A 86 8.62 -7.13 2.20
C ILE A 86 9.48 -6.18 3.04
N PRO A 87 10.39 -6.67 3.89
CA PRO A 87 11.28 -5.80 4.64
C PRO A 87 12.17 -4.98 3.70
N VAL A 88 12.41 -3.71 4.03
CA VAL A 88 13.34 -2.88 3.27
C VAL A 88 14.77 -3.35 3.53
N LEU A 89 15.27 -4.27 2.68
CA LEU A 89 16.63 -4.81 2.74
C LEU A 89 17.59 -3.97 1.90
N ARG A 90 18.00 -2.80 2.41
CA ARG A 90 18.81 -1.78 1.68
C ARG A 90 18.10 -1.31 0.38
N PRO A 91 18.47 -0.14 -0.20
CA PRO A 91 17.76 0.37 -1.37
C PRO A 91 18.04 -0.50 -2.59
N ASP A 92 17.12 -1.41 -2.90
CA ASP A 92 17.18 -2.26 -4.08
C ASP A 92 17.16 -1.44 -5.36
N LYS A 93 18.20 -1.61 -6.17
CA LYS A 93 18.45 -0.87 -7.42
C LYS A 93 17.55 -1.28 -8.60
N ASN A 94 16.72 -2.32 -8.46
CA ASN A 94 16.05 -2.96 -9.62
C ASN A 94 14.51 -3.01 -9.56
N ILE A 95 13.87 -2.18 -8.73
CA ILE A 95 12.41 -2.15 -8.67
C ILE A 95 11.89 -1.13 -9.69
N VAL A 96 11.22 -1.65 -10.73
CA VAL A 96 10.53 -0.87 -11.77
C VAL A 96 9.73 0.25 -11.11
N LYS A 97 10.18 1.49 -11.34
CA LYS A 97 9.50 2.70 -10.88
C LYS A 97 8.25 2.88 -11.73
N TYR A 98 7.10 3.02 -11.10
CA TYR A 98 5.94 3.64 -11.73
C TYR A 98 5.71 5.01 -11.08
N THR A 99 5.34 5.96 -11.92
CA THR A 99 5.34 7.40 -11.68
C THR A 99 4.37 7.78 -10.56
N ASP A 100 4.88 8.54 -9.57
CA ASP A 100 4.05 9.31 -8.66
C ASP A 100 3.25 10.33 -9.50
N TYR A 101 1.93 10.32 -9.37
CA TYR A 101 1.01 11.34 -9.91
C TYR A 101 0.43 12.14 -8.75
#